data_AF-A0A3A4VAF4-F1
#
_entry.id   AF-A0A3A4VAF4-F1
#
_cell.length_a   1.000
_cell.length_b   1.000
_cell.length_c   1.000
_cell.angle_alpha   90.00
_cell.angle_beta   90.00
_cell.angle_gamma   90.00
#
_symmetry.space_group_name_H-M   'P 1'
#
loop_
_entity.id
_entity.type
_entity.pdbx_description
1 polymer ?
#
loop_
_entity_poly.entity_id
_entity_poly.type
_entity_poly.pdbx_seq_one_letter_code
_entity_poly.pdbx_strand_id
1 'polypeptide(L)'
;MSKPNKDEEALVELTRNALTDVLGREPSRQEVWKVHAGFKRMAFMLLDHMDQIKKHENENPDQETYPDDVETDNSEAADEEGTSLETGESAD
;
A
#
# COMPACT_ATOMS: atom_id res chain seq x y z
N MET A 1 -12.14 -31.52 4.16
CA MET A 1 -12.37 -30.07 4.28
C MET A 1 -13.36 -29.84 5.40
N SER A 2 -13.02 -29.03 6.40
CA SER A 2 -13.97 -28.65 7.45
C SER A 2 -15.16 -27.88 6.86
N LYS A 3 -16.34 -28.04 7.46
CA LYS A 3 -17.49 -27.21 7.10
C LYS A 3 -17.21 -25.76 7.55
N PRO A 4 -17.60 -24.76 6.75
CA PRO A 4 -17.52 -23.36 7.16
C PRO A 4 -18.37 -23.15 8.42
N ASN A 5 -17.92 -22.25 9.28
CA ASN A 5 -18.73 -21.79 10.41
C ASN A 5 -19.79 -20.79 9.90
N LYS A 6 -20.77 -20.45 10.75
CA LYS A 6 -21.87 -19.53 10.38
C LYS A 6 -21.37 -18.18 9.87
N ASP A 7 -20.29 -17.68 10.46
CA ASP A 7 -19.71 -16.38 10.07
C ASP A 7 -19.08 -16.46 8.68
N GLU A 8 -18.40 -17.57 8.37
CA GLU A 8 -17.84 -17.80 7.04
C GLU A 8 -18.94 -17.99 5.99
N GLU A 9 -20.05 -18.64 6.33
CA GLU A 9 -21.22 -18.75 5.44
C GLU A 9 -21.80 -17.36 5.11
N ALA A 10 -21.95 -16.49 6.12
CA ALA A 10 -22.42 -15.12 5.92
C ALA A 10 -21.47 -14.30 5.02
N LEU A 11 -20.15 -14.46 5.20
CA LEU A 11 -19.15 -13.79 4.34
C LEU A 11 -19.16 -14.30 2.90
N VAL A 12 -19.38 -15.61 2.71
CA VAL A 12 -19.54 -16.20 1.37
C VAL A 12 -20.81 -15.67 0.69
N GLU A 13 -21.90 -15.54 1.44
CA GLU A 13 -23.16 -14.98 0.95
C GLU A 13 -23.02 -13.49 0.59
N LEU A 14 -22.36 -12.70 1.43
CA LEU A 14 -22.03 -11.31 1.13
C LEU A 14 -21.21 -11.20 -0.17
N THR A 15 -20.22 -12.07 -0.34
CA THR A 15 -19.39 -12.13 -1.55
C THR A 15 -20.23 -12.45 -2.77
N ARG A 16 -21.18 -13.40 -2.67
CA ARG A 16 -22.11 -13.75 -3.75
C ARG A 16 -23.00 -12.57 -4.15
N ASN A 17 -23.54 -11.85 -3.19
CA ASN A 17 -24.41 -10.70 -3.45
C ASN A 17 -23.62 -9.59 -4.17
N ALA A 18 -22.44 -9.23 -3.65
CA ALA A 18 -21.57 -8.24 -4.28
C ALA A 18 -21.16 -8.62 -5.71
N LEU A 19 -20.81 -9.90 -5.94
CA LEU A 19 -20.52 -10.40 -7.29
C LEU A 19 -21.73 -10.34 -8.22
N THR A 20 -22.92 -10.59 -7.70
CA THR A 20 -24.17 -10.52 -8.49
C THR A 20 -24.41 -9.10 -8.96
N ASP A 21 -24.23 -8.11 -8.08
CA ASP A 21 -24.39 -6.69 -8.40
C ASP A 21 -23.38 -6.21 -9.45
N VAL A 22 -22.12 -6.66 -9.36
CA VAL A 22 -21.06 -6.28 -10.31
C VAL A 22 -21.21 -6.96 -11.66
N LEU A 23 -21.57 -8.25 -11.68
CA LEU A 23 -21.65 -9.03 -12.91
C LEU A 23 -22.99 -8.88 -13.63
N GLY A 24 -24.04 -8.42 -12.94
CA GLY A 24 -25.41 -8.39 -13.47
C GLY A 24 -25.99 -9.79 -13.76
N ARG A 25 -25.38 -10.84 -13.18
CA ARG A 25 -25.80 -12.24 -13.32
C ARG A 25 -25.45 -13.04 -12.08
N GLU A 26 -26.05 -14.23 -11.96
CA GLU A 26 -25.69 -15.15 -10.88
C GLU A 26 -24.23 -15.63 -11.05
N PRO A 27 -23.38 -15.47 -10.02
CA PRO A 27 -22.00 -15.94 -10.04
C PRO A 27 -21.95 -17.45 -9.78
N SER A 28 -21.01 -18.11 -10.45
CA SER A 28 -20.70 -19.52 -10.19
C SER A 28 -20.05 -19.68 -8.81
N ARG A 29 -20.18 -20.88 -8.23
CA ARG A 29 -19.53 -21.22 -6.96
C ARG A 29 -18.03 -20.95 -7.01
N GLN A 30 -17.34 -21.28 -8.11
CA GLN A 30 -15.91 -21.03 -8.24
C GLN A 30 -15.54 -19.54 -8.22
N GLU A 31 -16.33 -18.69 -8.87
CA GLU A 31 -16.15 -17.23 -8.84
C GLU A 31 -16.27 -16.69 -7.41
N VAL A 32 -17.33 -17.12 -6.69
CA VAL A 32 -17.55 -16.73 -5.30
C VAL A 32 -16.36 -17.14 -4.42
N TRP A 33 -15.89 -18.40 -4.51
CA TRP A 33 -14.77 -18.87 -3.68
C TRP A 33 -13.45 -18.16 -4.00
N LYS A 34 -13.17 -17.84 -5.28
CA LYS A 34 -11.97 -17.10 -5.67
C LYS A 34 -11.96 -15.69 -5.09
N VAL A 35 -13.08 -14.98 -5.21
CA VAL A 35 -13.21 -13.61 -4.68
C VAL A 35 -13.19 -13.62 -3.15
N HIS A 36 -13.89 -14.56 -2.51
CA HIS A 36 -13.88 -14.71 -1.04
C HIS A 36 -12.47 -14.94 -0.50
N ALA A 37 -11.67 -15.78 -1.17
CA ALA A 37 -10.26 -15.97 -0.81
C ALA A 37 -9.44 -14.68 -0.98
N GLY A 38 -9.70 -13.90 -2.03
CA GLY A 38 -9.10 -12.58 -2.25
C GLY A 38 -9.44 -11.59 -1.13
N PHE A 39 -10.71 -11.49 -0.76
CA PHE A 39 -11.16 -10.62 0.36
C PHE A 39 -10.50 -11.00 1.67
N LYS A 40 -10.41 -12.29 2.01
CA LYS A 40 -9.70 -12.73 3.22
C LYS A 40 -8.23 -12.29 3.20
N ARG A 41 -7.53 -12.48 2.09
CA ARG A 41 -6.12 -12.08 1.98
C ARG A 41 -5.93 -10.58 2.16
N MET A 42 -6.80 -9.77 1.57
CA MET A 42 -6.76 -8.31 1.73
C MET A 42 -7.07 -7.89 3.16
N ALA A 43 -8.06 -8.51 3.81
CA ALA A 43 -8.37 -8.25 5.21
C ALA A 43 -7.17 -8.53 6.13
N PHE A 44 -6.48 -9.66 5.95
CA PHE A 44 -5.27 -9.96 6.72
C PHE A 44 -4.13 -8.96 6.47
N MET A 45 -3.93 -8.53 5.22
CA MET A 45 -2.90 -7.54 4.89
C MET A 45 -3.18 -6.19 5.55
N LEU A 46 -4.45 -5.76 5.57
CA LEU A 46 -4.85 -4.53 6.25
C LEU A 46 -4.68 -4.63 7.77
N LEU A 47 -5.04 -5.76 8.37
CA LEU A 47 -4.82 -6.00 9.79
C LEU A 47 -3.33 -5.97 10.17
N ASP A 48 -2.48 -6.63 9.39
CA ASP A 48 -1.03 -6.60 9.59
C ASP A 48 -0.46 -5.18 9.49
N HIS A 49 -0.92 -4.41 8.50
CA HIS A 49 -0.53 -3.01 8.36
C HIS A 49 -0.97 -2.14 9.54
N MET A 50 -2.21 -2.31 10.02
CA MET A 50 -2.71 -1.61 11.21
C MET A 50 -1.92 -1.97 12.48
N ASP A 51 -1.52 -3.23 12.62
CA ASP A 51 -0.69 -3.68 13.74
C ASP A 51 0.72 -3.09 13.70
N GLN A 52 1.29 -2.88 12.50
CA GLN A 52 2.56 -2.17 12.33
C GLN A 52 2.44 -0.69 12.69
N ILE A 53 1.39 0.01 12.24
CA ILE A 53 1.14 1.42 12.59
C ILE A 53 1.05 1.58 14.11
N LYS A 54 0.26 0.75 14.79
CA LYS A 54 0.11 0.80 16.25
C LYS A 54 1.40 0.53 17.02
N LYS A 55 2.31 -0.29 16.47
CA LYS A 55 3.64 -0.52 17.06
C LYS A 55 4.50 0.73 16.95
N HIS A 56 4.49 1.38 15.78
CA HIS A 56 5.24 2.62 15.55
C HIS A 56 4.67 3.82 16.32
N GLU A 57 3.35 3.90 16.56
CA GLU A 57 2.75 4.95 17.40
C GLU A 57 3.05 4.79 18.90
N ASN A 58 3.32 3.56 19.37
CA ASN A 58 3.75 3.30 20.76
C ASN A 58 5.28 3.34 20.94
N GLU A 59 6.06 3.33 19.86
CA GLU A 59 7.49 3.67 19.88
C GLU A 59 7.64 5.20 19.79
N ASN A 60 7.36 5.88 20.90
CA ASN A 60 7.66 7.31 21.01
C ASN A 60 9.19 7.50 20.91
N PRO A 61 9.73 8.22 19.90
CA PRO A 61 11.16 8.44 19.78
C PRO A 61 11.54 9.69 20.60
N ASP A 62 11.49 9.58 21.92
CA ASP A 62 12.23 10.52 22.79
C ASP A 62 13.72 10.11 22.81
N GLN A 63 14.36 10.19 21.64
CA GLN A 63 15.81 10.33 21.55
C GLN A 63 16.08 11.58 20.74
N GLU A 64 16.29 12.68 21.47
CA GLU A 64 16.92 13.89 20.99
C GLU A 64 18.14 13.55 20.14
N THR A 65 18.15 13.98 18.88
CA THR A 65 19.35 14.57 18.28
C THR A 65 18.85 15.58 17.25
N TYR A 66 18.69 16.83 17.70
CA TYR A 66 18.71 17.97 16.80
C TYR A 66 19.98 17.88 15.94
N PRO A 67 19.93 18.10 14.62
CA PRO A 67 21.11 18.57 13.93
C PRO A 67 21.34 20.01 14.40
N ASP A 68 22.09 20.16 15.48
CA ASP A 68 22.82 21.39 15.77
C ASP A 68 23.90 21.47 14.68
N ASP A 69 23.62 22.21 13.61
CA ASP A 69 24.59 23.15 13.04
C ASP A 69 23.91 24.04 11.99
N VAL A 70 23.31 25.10 12.54
CA VAL A 70 23.50 26.51 12.16
C VAL A 70 23.73 26.79 10.65
N GLU A 71 22.71 27.36 10.02
CA GLU A 71 22.87 28.26 8.87
C GLU A 71 23.94 29.31 9.18
N THR A 72 25.11 29.21 8.54
CA THR A 72 26.04 30.33 8.43
C THR A 72 26.09 30.76 6.98
N ASP A 73 25.15 31.61 6.59
CA ASP A 73 25.25 32.42 5.38
C ASP A 73 26.29 33.52 5.63
N ASN A 74 27.46 33.44 4.99
CA ASN A 74 28.16 34.61 4.45
C ASN A 74 29.35 34.25 3.53
N SER A 75 29.25 34.67 2.27
CA SER A 75 30.33 35.12 1.36
C SER A 75 31.45 34.12 0.98
N GLU A 76 31.59 33.78 -0.30
CA GLU A 76 32.33 34.55 -1.31
C GLU A 76 32.37 33.78 -2.66
N ALA A 77 32.48 34.52 -3.75
CA ALA A 77 32.21 34.09 -5.12
C ALA A 77 33.18 33.05 -5.70
N ALA A 78 32.67 32.18 -6.58
CA ALA A 78 33.28 31.90 -7.89
C ALA A 78 32.28 31.15 -8.79
N ASP A 79 31.73 31.93 -9.72
CA ASP A 79 31.14 31.55 -11.00
C ASP A 79 32.02 30.53 -11.76
N GLU A 80 31.43 29.46 -12.30
CA GLU A 80 31.68 29.04 -13.70
C GLU A 80 30.45 28.27 -14.23
N GLU A 81 29.76 28.90 -15.18
CA GLU A 81 28.87 28.28 -16.15
C GLU A 81 29.43 26.98 -16.75
N GLY A 82 28.56 25.98 -16.90
CA GLY A 82 28.86 24.76 -17.64
C GLY A 82 27.59 24.02 -18.03
N THR A 83 26.73 24.68 -18.81
CA THR A 83 25.59 24.05 -19.48
C THR A 83 26.09 22.95 -20.42
N SER A 84 25.49 21.76 -20.43
CA SER A 84 24.95 21.18 -21.67
C SER A 84 24.18 19.88 -21.40
N LEU A 85 22.89 19.95 -21.72
CA LEU A 85 21.96 18.85 -21.81
C LEU A 85 22.13 18.26 -23.22
N GLU A 86 22.62 17.02 -23.38
CA GLU A 86 22.61 16.36 -24.70
C GLU A 86 21.52 15.29 -24.74
N THR A 87 20.48 15.65 -25.48
CA THR A 87 19.41 14.77 -25.96
C THR A 87 19.78 14.29 -27.36
N GLY A 88 19.58 13.00 -27.64
CA GLY A 88 19.11 12.54 -28.96
C GLY A 88 20.14 11.98 -29.95
N GLU A 89 19.98 10.68 -30.21
CA GLU A 89 19.79 10.03 -31.52
C GLU A 89 20.79 10.32 -32.67
N SER A 90 21.41 9.26 -33.21
CA SER A 90 21.55 9.00 -34.67
C SER A 90 22.19 7.64 -34.95
N ALA A 91 21.71 6.99 -36.01
CA ALA A 91 22.07 5.68 -36.53
C ALA A 91 23.35 5.66 -37.36
N ASP A 92 24.02 4.51 -37.39
CA ASP A 92 24.53 3.83 -38.61
C ASP A 92 24.68 2.32 -38.32
#